data_AF-A0A6L5XGY8-F1
#
_entry.id   AF-A0A6L5XGY8-F1
#
_cell.length_a   1.000
_cell.length_b   1.000
_cell.length_c   1.000
_cell.angle_alpha   90.00
_cell.angle_beta   90.00
_cell.angle_gamma   90.00
#
_symmetry.space_group_name_H-M   'P 1'
#
loop_
_entity.id
_entity.type
_entity.pdbx_description
1 polymer ?
#
loop_
_entity_poly.entity_id
_entity_poly.type
_entity_poly.pdbx_seq_one_letter_code
_entity_poly.pdbx_strand_id
1 'polypeptide(L)' 'MEGQIFKRKIYDAMLRWKHDSAGSTALMIEGPRRVGKSTIVKQFAQREYKSYIIVRNIPTG' A
#
# COMPACT_ATOMS: atom_id res chain seq x y z
N MET A 1 2.03 -6.15 21.83
CA MET A 1 1.05 -5.35 21.07
C MET A 1 1.81 -4.38 20.16
N GLU A 2 2.28 -4.83 19.00
CA GLU A 2 2.99 -3.95 18.02
C GLU A 2 2.33 -3.96 16.63
N GLY A 3 1.61 -5.04 16.29
CA GLY A 3 1.06 -5.26 14.95
C GLY A 3 -0.05 -4.32 14.49
N GLN A 4 -0.72 -3.58 15.39
CA GLN A 4 -1.71 -2.56 15.00
C GLN A 4 -1.10 -1.18 14.75
N ILE A 5 -0.08 -0.77 15.53
CA ILE A 5 0.49 0.59 15.45
C ILE A 5 1.23 0.79 14.12
N PHE A 6 2.02 -0.20 13.68
CA PHE A 6 2.74 -0.11 12.41
C PHE A 6 1.79 -0.04 11.20
N LYS A 7 0.70 -0.83 11.22
CA LYS A 7 -0.32 -0.77 10.16
C LYS A 7 -1.00 0.60 10.09
N ARG A 8 -1.28 1.23 11.23
CA ARG A 8 -1.85 2.58 11.30
C ARG A 8 -0.90 3.62 10.71
N LYS A 9 0.36 3.65 11.17
CA LYS A 9 1.36 4.63 10.71
C LYS A 9 1.59 4.62 9.20
N ILE A 10 1.74 3.45 8.59
CA ILE A 10 1.93 3.38 7.13
C ILE A 10 0.65 3.75 6.37
N TYR A 11 -0.53 3.36 6.89
CA TYR A 11 -1.81 3.71 6.27
C TYR A 11 -2.03 5.23 6.25
N ASP A 12 -1.72 5.90 7.36
CA ASP A 12 -1.83 7.35 7.48
C ASP A 12 -0.85 8.06 6.52
N ALA A 13 0.37 7.54 6.38
CA ALA A 13 1.33 8.05 5.40
C ALA A 13 0.84 7.88 3.95
N MET A 14 0.19 6.76 3.63
CA MET A 14 -0.41 6.52 2.31
C MET A 14 -1.60 7.47 2.05
N LEU A 15 -2.45 7.72 3.05
CA LEU A 15 -3.55 8.69 2.96
C LEU A 15 -3.02 10.09 2.66
N ARG A 16 -1.98 10.50 3.39
CA ARG A 16 -1.33 11.80 3.18
C ARG A 16 -0.75 11.89 1.78
N TRP A 17 -0.03 10.88 1.32
CA TRP A 17 0.50 10.83 -0.05
C TRP A 17 -0.61 11.00 -1.09
N LYS A 18 -1.73 10.27 -0.96
CA LYS A 18 -2.88 10.35 -1.87
C LYS A 18 -3.44 11.78 -1.93
N HIS A 19 -3.63 12.42 -0.77
CA HIS A 19 -4.18 13.76 -0.68
C HIS A 19 -3.20 14.82 -1.23
N ASP A 20 -1.96 14.80 -0.77
CA ASP A 20 -0.98 15.84 -1.06
C ASP A 20 -0.43 15.73 -2.50
N SER A 21 -0.30 14.50 -3.03
CA SER A 21 0.19 14.30 -4.40
C SER A 21 -0.91 14.40 -5.45
N ALA A 22 -2.17 14.15 -5.09
CA ALA A 22 -3.33 14.19 -6.00
C ALA A 22 -3.10 13.46 -7.35
N GLY A 23 -2.36 12.35 -7.34
CA GLY A 23 -2.06 11.54 -8.53
C GLY A 23 -0.86 12.01 -9.37
N SER A 24 -0.15 13.07 -8.97
CA SER A 24 1.04 13.56 -9.68
C SER A 24 2.31 12.76 -9.40
N THR A 25 2.31 11.87 -8.39
CA THR A 25 3.47 11.06 -8.00
C THR A 25 3.10 9.59 -7.83
N ALA A 26 4.12 8.73 -7.76
CA ALA A 26 3.99 7.33 -7.38
C ALA A 26 4.53 7.10 -5.96
N LEU A 27 3.91 6.18 -5.21
CA LEU A 27 4.39 5.76 -3.90
C LEU A 27 5.20 4.46 -4.00
N MET A 28 6.46 4.48 -3.54
CA MET A 28 7.28 3.29 -3.37
C MET A 28 7.18 2.79 -1.92
N ILE A 29 6.91 1.49 -1.73
CA ILE A 29 6.82 0.88 -0.40
C ILE A 29 7.91 -0.18 -0.24
N GLU A 30 8.89 0.13 0.61
CA GLU A 30 10.06 -0.71 0.86
C GLU A 30 10.02 -1.37 2.24
N GLY A 31 10.84 -2.41 2.42
CA GLY A 31 11.02 -3.07 3.71
C GLY A 31 11.33 -4.56 3.59
N PRO A 32 11.52 -5.27 4.72
CA PRO A 32 11.94 -6.67 4.72
C PRO A 32 10.96 -7.61 4.00
N ARG A 33 11.44 -8.79 3.57
CA ARG A 33 10.57 -9.81 2.95
C ARG A 33 9.53 -10.31 3.97
N ARG A 34 8.32 -10.63 3.49
CA ARG A 34 7.20 -11.22 4.26
C ARG A 34 6.57 -10.36 5.37
N VAL A 35 6.80 -9.04 5.37
CA VAL A 35 6.21 -8.11 6.36
C VAL A 35 4.77 -7.63 6.05
N GLY A 36 4.15 -8.16 4.99
CA GLY A 36 2.76 -7.82 4.64
C GLY A 36 2.57 -6.56 3.78
N LYS A 37 3.59 -6.10 3.05
CA LYS A 37 3.51 -4.94 2.15
C LYS A 37 2.38 -5.03 1.12
N SER A 38 2.26 -6.17 0.44
CA SER A 38 1.17 -6.40 -0.53
C SER A 38 -0.21 -6.42 0.14
N THR A 39 -0.28 -6.91 1.39
CA THR A 39 -1.52 -6.91 2.19
C THR A 39 -2.01 -5.49 2.46
N ILE A 40 -1.13 -4.60 2.93
CA ILE A 40 -1.53 -3.22 3.23
C ILE A 40 -1.87 -2.41 1.97
N VAL A 41 -1.12 -2.61 0.87
CA VAL A 41 -1.44 -1.97 -0.43
C VAL A 41 -2.81 -2.39 -0.93
N LYS A 42 -3.12 -3.70 -0.88
CA LYS A 42 -4.43 -4.19 -1.28
C LYS A 42 -5.55 -3.62 -0.41
N GLN A 43 -5.37 -3.57 0.91
CA GLN A 43 -6.36 -3.01 1.82
C GLN A 43 -6.59 -1.51 1.58
N PHE A 44 -5.52 -0.73 1.37
CA PHE A 44 -5.63 0.69 1.05
C PHE A 44 -6.35 0.90 -0.27
N ALA A 45 -5.98 0.16 -1.33
CA ALA A 45 -6.62 0.27 -2.63
C ALA A 45 -8.13 -0.02 -2.57
N GLN A 46 -8.54 -1.05 -1.81
CA GLN A 46 -9.95 -1.41 -1.61
C GLN A 46 -10.77 -0.35 -0.86
N ARG A 47 -10.15 0.39 0.06
CA ARG A 47 -10.84 1.37 0.90
C ARG A 47 -10.85 2.76 0.29
N GLU A 48 -9.79 3.11 -0.41
CA GLU A 48 -9.52 4.49 -0.79
C GLU A 48 -9.76 4.78 -2.28
N TYR A 49 -9.99 3.77 -3.11
CA TYR A 49 -10.27 3.94 -4.53
C TYR A 49 -11.54 3.19 -4.94
N LYS A 50 -12.34 3.82 -5.79
CA LYS A 50 -13.54 3.20 -6.39
C LYS A 50 -13.19 1.94 -7.19
N SER A 51 -12.02 1.91 -7.81
CA SER A 51 -11.51 0.80 -8.61
C SER A 51 -9.99 0.77 -8.60
N TYR A 52 -9.38 -0.41 -8.66
CA TYR A 52 -7.93 -0.58 -8.67
C TYR A 52 -7.52 -1.85 -9.44
N ILE A 53 -6.30 -1.86 -9.97
CA ILE A 53 -5.67 -3.02 -10.62
C ILE A 53 -4.46 -3.44 -9.77
N ILE A 54 -4.32 -4.73 -9.50
CA ILE A 54 -3.10 -5.31 -8.91
C ILE A 54 -2.43 -6.16 -9.97
N VAL A 55 -1.29 -5.70 -10.45
CA VAL A 55 -0.42 -6.49 -11.33
C VAL A 55 0.58 -7.24 -10.46
N ARG A 56 0.66 -8.56 -10.65
CA ARG A 56 1.70 -9.40 -10.05
C ARG A 56 2.40 -10.14 -11.18
N ASN A 57 3.72 -10.12 -11.19
CA ASN A 57 4.46 -11.00 -12.08
C ASN A 57 4.29 -12.44 -11.57
N ILE A 58 3.84 -13.32 -12.46
CA ILE A 58 3.79 -14.76 -12.23
C ILE A 58 4.91 -15.33 -13.09
N PRO A 59 5.90 -16.03 -12.52
CA PRO A 59 6.93 -16.66 -13.33
C PRO A 59 6.27 -17.67 -14.27
N THR A 60 6.42 -17.48 -15.57
CA THR A 60 6.15 -18.51 -16.57
C THR A 60 7.44 -19.31 -16.75
N GLY A 61 7.40 -20.58 -16.35
CA GLY A 61 8.41 -21.56 -16.75
C GLY A 61 8.19 -22.03 -18.17
#